data_AF-A0A6G8FXF0-F1
#
_entry.id   AF-A0A6G8FXF0-F1
#
_cell.length_a   1.000
_cell.length_b   1.000
_cell.length_c   1.000
_cell.angle_alpha   90.00
_cell.angle_beta   90.00
_cell.angle_gamma   90.00
#
_symmetry.space_group_name_H-M   'P 1'
#
loop_
_entity.id
_entity.type
_entity.pdbx_description
1 polymer ?
#
loop_
_entity_poly.entity_id
_entity_poly.type
_entity_poly.pdbx_seq_one_letter_code
_entity_poly.pdbx_strand_id
1 'polypeptide(L)'
;MSTLGPRLAQAIAAKDAAAVRELVADDVDFRGLTPGRAWEGTGPDALVEVLFGSWFEEADEVRALLDVTTGAPVEDTLRVSYRMALRTPDGDFTAEQQAYYRTHDDRISHLRVLCSGFRPAAGLPD
;
A
#
# COMPACT_ATOMS: atom_id res chain seq x y z
N MET A 1 4.34 12.09 -15.97
CA MET A 1 4.62 10.64 -15.92
C MET A 1 4.32 10.19 -14.51
N SER A 2 3.40 9.25 -14.33
CA SER A 2 3.05 8.77 -12.99
C SER A 2 4.23 7.98 -12.42
N THR A 3 4.80 8.49 -11.33
CA THR A 3 5.92 7.87 -10.61
C THR A 3 5.48 6.54 -9.99
N LEU A 4 6.41 5.64 -9.64
CA LEU A 4 6.08 4.29 -9.16
C LEU A 4 5.17 4.26 -7.93
N GLY A 5 5.23 5.28 -7.07
CA GLY A 5 4.40 5.41 -5.86
C GLY A 5 2.89 5.40 -6.14
N PRO A 6 2.34 6.32 -6.94
CA PRO A 6 0.92 6.28 -7.33
C PRO A 6 0.51 4.97 -8.01
N ARG A 7 1.38 4.35 -8.82
CA ARG A 7 1.11 3.03 -9.43
C ARG A 7 1.02 1.94 -8.37
N LEU A 8 1.89 1.96 -7.36
CA LEU A 8 1.84 1.05 -6.22
C LEU A 8 0.54 1.23 -5.43
N ALA A 9 0.15 2.47 -5.14
CA ALA A 9 -1.11 2.78 -4.45
C ALA A 9 -2.31 2.20 -5.21
N GLN A 10 -2.35 2.37 -6.54
CA GLN A 10 -3.38 1.81 -7.39
C GLN A 10 -3.40 0.27 -7.36
N ALA A 11 -2.24 -0.37 -7.48
CA ALA A 11 -2.13 -1.83 -7.46
C ALA A 11 -2.57 -2.42 -6.11
N ILE A 12 -2.20 -1.77 -5.00
CA ILE A 12 -2.62 -2.18 -3.66
C ILE A 12 -4.13 -2.02 -3.49
N ALA A 13 -4.69 -0.87 -3.88
CA ALA A 13 -6.12 -0.63 -3.78
C ALA A 13 -6.95 -1.59 -4.66
N ALA A 14 -6.41 -2.00 -5.81
CA ALA A 14 -7.04 -3.00 -6.68
C ALA A 14 -6.82 -4.45 -6.23
N LYS A 15 -6.05 -4.69 -5.15
CA LYS A 15 -5.53 -6.01 -4.77
C LYS A 15 -4.85 -6.75 -5.94
N ASP A 16 -4.18 -6.02 -6.82
CA ASP A 16 -3.58 -6.56 -8.03
C ASP A 16 -2.16 -7.08 -7.76
N ALA A 17 -2.10 -8.37 -7.45
CA ALA A 17 -0.87 -9.08 -7.16
C ALA A 17 0.12 -9.11 -8.35
N ALA A 18 -0.36 -9.06 -9.59
CA ALA A 18 0.52 -9.04 -10.75
C ALA A 18 1.16 -7.66 -10.92
N ALA A 19 0.36 -6.60 -10.84
CA ALA A 19 0.84 -5.23 -10.93
C ALA A 19 1.84 -4.89 -9.80
N VAL A 20 1.61 -5.38 -8.57
CA VAL A 20 2.59 -5.21 -7.48
C VAL A 20 3.94 -5.83 -7.84
N ARG A 21 3.97 -7.05 -8.40
CA ARG A 21 5.22 -7.74 -8.78
C ARG A 21 5.99 -7.00 -9.86
N GLU A 22 5.29 -6.43 -10.83
CA GLU A 22 5.92 -5.66 -11.92
C GLU A 22 6.59 -4.37 -11.40
N LEU A 23 6.07 -3.78 -10.32
CA LEU A 23 6.55 -2.51 -9.78
C LEU A 23 7.78 -2.63 -8.87
N VAL A 24 8.03 -3.80 -8.30
CA VAL A 24 9.08 -4.01 -7.28
C VAL A 24 10.21 -4.84 -7.83
N ALA A 25 11.45 -4.61 -7.38
CA ALA A 25 12.62 -5.38 -7.77
C ALA A 25 12.54 -6.83 -7.24
N ASP A 26 13.31 -7.73 -7.84
CA ASP A 26 13.31 -9.15 -7.47
C ASP A 26 13.85 -9.38 -6.05
N ASP A 27 14.63 -8.43 -5.52
CA ASP A 27 15.20 -8.40 -4.19
C ASP A 27 14.58 -7.30 -3.29
N VAL A 28 13.37 -6.82 -3.60
CA VAL A 28 12.74 -5.73 -2.84
C VAL A 28 12.76 -6.01 -1.33
N ASP A 29 13.37 -5.10 -0.56
CA ASP A 29 13.39 -5.13 0.89
C ASP A 29 12.16 -4.40 1.43
N PHE A 30 11.15 -5.14 1.88
CA PHE A 30 9.89 -4.61 2.37
C PHE A 30 9.76 -4.72 3.89
N ARG A 31 9.26 -3.63 4.50
CA ARG A 31 8.72 -3.65 5.86
C ARG A 31 7.41 -2.88 5.94
N GLY A 32 6.47 -3.44 6.69
CA GLY A 32 5.13 -2.91 6.89
C GLY A 32 4.80 -2.77 8.38
N LEU A 33 3.98 -1.78 8.72
CA LEU A 33 3.41 -1.62 10.05
C LEU A 33 1.90 -1.43 9.94
N THR A 34 1.16 -2.30 10.62
CA THR A 34 -0.27 -2.11 10.93
C THR A 34 -0.42 -1.86 12.43
N PRO A 35 -1.58 -1.36 12.91
CA PRO A 35 -1.81 -1.29 14.35
C PRO A 35 -1.56 -2.64 15.02
N GLY A 36 -0.61 -2.69 15.95
CA GLY A 36 -0.30 -3.89 16.73
C GLY A 36 0.53 -4.96 16.00
N ARG A 37 0.95 -4.76 14.75
CA ARG A 37 1.75 -5.75 14.01
C ARG A 37 2.84 -5.14 13.14
N ALA A 38 3.97 -5.83 13.09
CA ALA A 38 5.05 -5.57 12.14
C ALA A 38 5.11 -6.69 11.10
N TRP A 39 5.47 -6.31 9.88
CA TRP A 39 5.58 -7.19 8.74
C TRP A 39 6.91 -6.96 8.04
N GLU A 40 7.47 -8.02 7.48
CA GLU A 40 8.68 -7.99 6.69
C GLU A 40 8.59 -9.01 5.55
N GLY A 41 9.31 -8.76 4.47
CA GLY A 41 9.39 -9.66 3.33
C GLY A 41 10.50 -9.22 2.39
N THR A 42 11.13 -10.19 1.74
CA THR A 42 12.12 -9.95 0.69
C THR A 42 11.64 -10.56 -0.61
N GLY A 43 11.64 -9.75 -1.66
CA GLY A 43 11.22 -10.14 -2.99
C GLY A 43 9.70 -10.01 -3.25
N PRO A 44 9.28 -10.08 -4.52
CA PRO A 44 7.91 -9.77 -4.92
C PRO A 44 6.85 -10.69 -4.32
N ASP A 45 7.14 -11.99 -4.21
CA ASP A 45 6.16 -12.96 -3.71
C ASP A 45 5.90 -12.81 -2.21
N ALA A 46 6.95 -12.64 -1.41
CA ALA A 46 6.82 -12.40 0.02
C ALA A 46 6.05 -11.09 0.30
N LEU A 47 6.30 -10.04 -0.48
CA LEU A 47 5.54 -8.79 -0.39
C LEU A 47 4.05 -9.01 -0.68
N VAL A 48 3.72 -9.69 -1.77
CA VAL A 48 2.34 -9.97 -2.16
C VAL A 48 1.62 -10.84 -1.11
N GLU A 49 2.29 -11.86 -0.59
CA GLU A 49 1.76 -12.72 0.47
C GLU A 49 1.42 -11.91 1.72
N VAL A 50 2.31 -11.01 2.15
CA VAL A 50 1.99 -10.12 3.27
C VAL A 50 0.79 -9.22 2.95
N LEU A 51 0.82 -8.52 1.81
CA LEU A 51 -0.21 -7.54 1.48
C LEU A 51 -1.60 -8.17 1.36
N PHE A 52 -1.75 -9.24 0.58
CA PHE A 52 -3.05 -9.79 0.22
C PHE A 52 -3.39 -11.13 0.87
N GLY A 53 -2.43 -11.76 1.54
CA GLY A 53 -2.66 -12.98 2.31
C GLY A 53 -2.84 -12.72 3.82
N SER A 54 -2.34 -11.60 4.34
CA SER A 54 -2.34 -11.35 5.80
C SER A 54 -2.73 -9.95 6.24
N TRP A 55 -2.42 -8.90 5.46
CA TRP A 55 -2.72 -7.52 5.83
C TRP A 55 -4.16 -7.15 5.47
N PHE A 56 -4.57 -7.39 4.22
CA PHE A 56 -5.98 -7.33 3.83
C PHE A 56 -6.58 -8.72 3.87
N GLU A 57 -7.51 -8.95 4.79
CA GLU A 57 -8.22 -10.22 4.86
C GLU A 57 -9.12 -10.40 3.64
N GLU A 58 -9.56 -11.64 3.39
CA GLU A 58 -10.44 -11.97 2.26
C GLU A 58 -11.75 -11.16 2.32
N ALA A 59 -12.26 -10.93 3.53
CA ALA A 59 -13.48 -10.17 3.78
C ALA A 59 -13.32 -8.64 3.65
N ASP A 60 -12.09 -8.13 3.56
CA ASP A 60 -11.82 -6.69 3.44
C ASP A 60 -11.92 -6.24 1.99
N GLU A 61 -13.02 -5.60 1.60
CA GLU A 61 -13.19 -5.11 0.25
C GLU A 61 -12.73 -3.65 0.13
N VAL A 62 -11.69 -3.40 -0.67
CA VAL A 62 -11.30 -2.03 -1.03
C VAL A 62 -12.29 -1.50 -2.08
N ARG A 63 -13.07 -0.49 -1.71
CA ARG A 63 -14.14 0.09 -2.55
C ARG A 63 -13.64 1.19 -3.46
N ALA A 64 -12.70 2.00 -2.99
CA ALA A 64 -12.17 3.12 -3.74
C ALA A 64 -10.80 3.56 -3.23
N LEU A 65 -9.96 4.02 -4.14
CA LEU A 65 -8.79 4.85 -3.84
C LEU A 65 -9.27 6.31 -3.80
N LEU A 66 -9.39 6.86 -2.59
CA LEU A 66 -9.99 8.17 -2.35
C LEU A 66 -9.03 9.32 -2.67
N ASP A 67 -7.74 9.11 -2.43
CA ASP A 67 -6.73 10.15 -2.51
C ASP A 67 -5.35 9.52 -2.69
N VAL A 68 -4.50 10.16 -3.51
CA VAL A 68 -3.10 9.79 -3.73
C VAL A 68 -2.28 11.06 -3.75
N THR A 69 -1.40 11.21 -2.77
CA THR A 69 -0.53 12.38 -2.63
C THR A 69 0.93 11.96 -2.69
N THR A 70 1.68 12.56 -3.59
CA THR A 70 3.15 12.50 -3.63
C THR A 70 3.73 13.84 -3.17
N GLY A 71 4.91 13.82 -2.57
CA GLY A 71 5.65 15.04 -2.22
C GLY A 71 7.05 15.06 -2.82
N ALA A 72 7.79 16.13 -2.53
CA ALA A 72 9.21 16.17 -2.82
C ALA A 72 9.93 14.98 -2.14
N PRO A 73 10.93 14.38 -2.81
CA PRO A 73 11.74 13.34 -2.21
C PRO A 73 12.59 13.88 -1.06
N VAL A 74 13.02 12.98 -0.19
CA VAL A 74 14.11 13.20 0.75
C VAL A 74 15.35 12.55 0.14
N GLU A 75 16.14 13.35 -0.57
CA GLU A 75 17.27 12.85 -1.38
C GLU A 75 16.84 11.72 -2.34
N ASP A 76 17.35 10.50 -2.13
CA ASP A 76 17.06 9.30 -2.92
C ASP A 76 15.74 8.61 -2.55
N THR A 77 15.07 9.07 -1.49
CA THR A 77 13.90 8.42 -0.91
C THR A 77 12.62 9.16 -1.29
N LEU A 78 11.80 8.48 -2.08
CA LEU A 78 10.51 8.94 -2.58
C LEU A 78 9.40 8.60 -1.57
N ARG A 79 8.27 9.29 -1.67
CA ARG A 79 7.09 9.01 -0.84
C ARG A 79 5.77 9.08 -1.59
N VAL A 80 4.82 8.25 -1.16
CA VAL A 80 3.42 8.32 -1.55
C VAL A 80 2.53 8.07 -0.33
N SER A 81 1.52 8.91 -0.17
CA SER A 81 0.41 8.74 0.75
C SER A 81 -0.82 8.36 -0.05
N TYR A 82 -1.61 7.41 0.42
CA TYR A 82 -2.88 7.10 -0.21
C TYR A 82 -3.94 6.68 0.79
N ARG A 83 -5.19 7.11 0.52
CA ARG A 83 -6.36 6.79 1.32
C ARG A 83 -7.30 5.88 0.55
N MET A 84 -7.84 4.89 1.23
CA MET A 84 -8.75 3.91 0.66
C MET A 84 -10.04 3.86 1.48
N ALA A 85 -11.17 3.74 0.80
CA ALA A 85 -12.42 3.31 1.40
C ALA A 85 -12.48 1.79 1.40
N LEU A 86 -12.89 1.19 2.51
CA LEU A 86 -13.01 -0.25 2.70
C LEU A 86 -14.38 -0.60 3.26
N ARG A 87 -14.90 -1.76 2.85
CA ARG A 87 -16.03 -2.44 3.51
C ARG A 87 -15.52 -3.73 4.13
N THR A 88 -15.79 -3.91 5.42
CA THR A 88 -15.57 -5.18 6.13
C THR A 88 -16.90 -5.68 6.70
N PRO A 89 -16.95 -6.87 7.30
CA PRO A 89 -18.15 -7.33 8.03
C PRO A 89 -18.59 -6.38 9.16
N ASP A 90 -17.66 -5.61 9.73
CA ASP A 90 -17.92 -4.67 10.83
C ASP A 90 -18.39 -3.28 10.36
N GLY A 91 -18.41 -3.03 9.04
CA GLY A 91 -18.93 -1.80 8.45
C GLY A 91 -18.00 -1.12 7.45
N ASP A 92 -18.21 0.18 7.26
CA ASP A 92 -17.39 1.04 6.41
C ASP A 92 -16.22 1.66 7.15
N PHE A 93 -15.06 1.63 6.51
CA PHE A 93 -13.83 2.18 7.06
C PHE A 93 -13.06 2.97 6.02
N THR A 94 -12.21 3.86 6.51
CA THR A 94 -11.15 4.50 5.76
C THR A 94 -9.80 4.07 6.34
N ALA A 95 -8.84 3.78 5.47
CA ALA A 95 -7.46 3.57 5.86
C ALA A 95 -6.54 4.49 5.05
N GLU A 96 -5.49 4.99 5.69
CA GLU A 96 -4.38 5.64 5.01
C GLU A 96 -3.14 4.76 5.11
N GLN A 97 -2.38 4.71 4.02
CA GLN A 97 -1.03 4.17 4.01
C GLN A 97 -0.04 5.24 3.59
N GLN A 98 1.04 5.36 4.37
CA GLN A 98 2.21 6.17 4.06
C GLN A 98 3.33 5.24 3.63
N ALA A 99 3.81 5.40 2.39
CA ALA A 99 4.91 4.62 1.85
C ALA A 99 6.12 5.49 1.56
N TYR A 100 7.27 5.09 2.10
CA TYR A 100 8.58 5.55 1.66
C TYR A 100 9.24 4.46 0.83
N TYR A 101 9.85 4.85 -0.29
CA TYR A 101 10.47 3.88 -1.18
C TYR A 101 11.70 4.44 -1.87
N ARG A 102 12.64 3.55 -2.19
CA ARG A 102 13.75 3.82 -3.09
C ARG A 102 13.66 2.91 -4.30
N THR A 103 14.29 3.33 -5.38
CA THR A 103 14.25 2.62 -6.66
C THR A 103 15.65 2.18 -7.05
N HIS A 104 15.71 1.05 -7.75
CA HIS A 104 16.84 0.68 -8.58
C HIS A 104 16.29 0.56 -10.00
N ASP A 105 16.85 1.34 -10.92
CA ASP A 105 16.24 1.58 -12.23
C ASP A 105 14.76 2.01 -12.10
N ASP A 106 13.87 1.34 -12.84
CA ASP A 106 12.43 1.60 -12.87
C ASP A 106 11.62 0.71 -11.92
N ARG A 107 12.26 0.08 -10.92
CA ARG A 107 11.60 -0.82 -9.94
C ARG A 107 11.89 -0.40 -8.50
N ILE A 108 10.92 -0.64 -7.61
CA ILE A 108 11.04 -0.37 -6.18
C ILE A 108 11.93 -1.43 -5.52
N SER A 109 13.09 -1.05 -5.00
CA SER A 109 14.04 -1.96 -4.33
C SER A 109 13.94 -1.91 -2.81
N HIS A 110 13.38 -0.85 -2.25
CA HIS A 110 13.16 -0.70 -0.82
C HIS A 110 11.79 -0.09 -0.58
N LEU A 111 11.00 -0.69 0.32
CA LEU A 111 9.64 -0.26 0.58
C LEU A 111 9.34 -0.28 2.09
N ARG A 112 8.86 0.84 2.61
CA ARG A 112 8.43 1.01 4.01
C ARG A 112 7.01 1.53 4.02
N VAL A 113 6.06 0.77 4.57
CA VAL A 113 4.63 1.14 4.58
C VAL A 113 4.09 1.19 6.00
N LEU A 114 3.46 2.30 6.38
CA LEU A 114 2.76 2.46 7.65
C LEU A 114 1.26 2.65 7.40
N CYS A 115 0.43 1.87 8.09
CA CYS A 115 -1.02 2.00 8.08
C CYS A 115 -1.53 2.87 9.23
N SER A 116 -2.54 3.69 8.98
CA SER A 116 -3.38 4.25 10.05
C SER A 116 -4.23 3.19 10.78
N GLY A 117 -4.38 2.00 10.17
CA GLY A 117 -5.45 1.05 10.49
C GLY A 117 -6.81 1.51 9.97
N PHE A 118 -7.78 0.61 10.01
CA PHE A 118 -9.14 0.87 9.56
C PHE A 118 -9.84 1.80 10.54
N ARG A 119 -10.16 3.03 10.14
CA ARG A 119 -10.86 4.02 10.95
C ARG A 119 -12.32 4.07 10.50
N PRO A 120 -13.31 4.02 11.40
CA PRO A 120 -14.72 4.05 11.01
C PRO A 120 -14.99 5.22 10.07
N ALA A 121 -15.64 4.96 8.94
CA ALA A 121 -16.03 6.02 8.04
C ALA A 121 -17.11 6.86 8.73
N ALA A 122 -16.86 8.16 8.91
CA ALA A 122 -17.97 9.09 9.14
C ALA A 122 -18.79 9.03 7.85
N GLY A 123 -20.05 8.60 7.93
CA GLY A 123 -20.88 8.22 6.78
C GLY A 123 -20.55 9.05 5.55
N LEU A 124 -20.16 8.39 4.46
CA LEU A 124 -20.04 9.05 3.17
C LEU A 124 -21.36 9.78 2.94
N PRO A 125 -21.38 11.11 2.72
CA PRO A 125 -22.59 11.73 2.26
C PRO A 125 -23.03 11.00 0.97
N ASP A 126 -24.30 10.61 0.93
CA ASP A 126 -24.94 9.98 -0.22
C ASP A 126 -24.62 10.70 -1.54
#